data_AF-A0A4Q9KJR3-F1
#
_entry.id   AF-A0A4Q9KJR3-F1
#
_cell.length_a   1.000
_cell.length_b   1.000
_cell.length_c   1.000
_cell.angle_alpha   90.00
_cell.angle_beta   90.00
_cell.angle_gamma   90.00
#
_symmetry.space_group_name_H-M   'P 1'
#
loop_
_entity.id
_entity.type
_entity.pdbx_description
1 polymer ?
#
loop_
_entity_poly.entity_id
_entity_poly.type
_entity_poly.pdbx_seq_one_letter_code
_entity_poly.pdbx_strand_id
1 'polypeptide(L)'
;MRSASPPRSGPRPIWAPTRAGCASRTRTVTAANSGDADLVRAAREAMGERPVIVVLRLHHPPVLTEIEPYADAILVDLGVSSRSVWDVIAGSYEPSGLLPLPLPASMETVEAHCEDLGFDYAVYTDAAGNSYDFGYGAQLVRTHQR
;
A
#
# COMPACT_ATOMS: atom_id res chain seq x y z
N MET A 1 43.17 18.40 11.90
CA MET A 1 41.80 18.90 12.14
C MET A 1 41.55 20.08 11.20
N ARG A 2 40.86 19.87 10.08
CA ARG A 2 40.37 20.96 9.22
C ARG A 2 38.85 20.87 9.26
N SER A 3 38.23 21.87 9.87
CA SER A 3 36.78 22.03 9.92
C SER A 3 36.26 22.30 8.51
N ALA A 4 35.36 21.44 8.01
CA ALA A 4 34.64 21.70 6.78
C ALA A 4 33.56 22.76 7.07
N SER A 5 33.62 23.90 6.38
CA SER A 5 32.56 24.92 6.40
C SER A 5 31.29 24.37 5.75
N PRO A 6 30.09 24.80 6.21
CA PRO A 6 28.84 24.38 5.57
C PRO A 6 28.75 24.96 4.13
N PRO A 7 28.07 24.27 3.21
CA PRO A 7 27.95 24.74 1.83
C PRO A 7 27.21 26.07 1.79
N ARG A 8 27.78 27.03 1.03
CA ARG A 8 27.20 28.36 0.81
C ARG A 8 25.84 28.20 0.12
N SER A 9 24.83 28.87 0.67
CA SER A 9 23.47 28.95 0.12
C SER A 9 23.49 29.63 -1.26
N GLY A 10 23.51 28.83 -2.32
CA GLY A 10 23.22 29.31 -3.67
C GLY A 10 21.74 29.71 -3.81
N PRO A 11 21.39 30.52 -4.83
CA PRO A 11 20.00 30.85 -5.09
C PRO A 11 19.20 29.58 -5.33
N ARG A 12 18.09 29.44 -4.58
CA ARG A 12 17.21 28.27 -4.65
C ARG A 12 16.65 28.13 -6.08
N PRO A 13 16.64 26.92 -6.67
CA PRO A 13 16.07 26.72 -7.99
C PRO A 13 14.59 27.11 -7.97
N ILE A 14 14.15 27.81 -9.03
CA ILE A 14 12.79 28.36 -9.17
C ILE A 14 11.67 27.32 -9.06
N TRP A 15 12.01 26.04 -9.22
CA TRP A 15 11.06 24.93 -9.21
C TRP A 15 11.14 24.07 -7.94
N ALA A 16 12.00 24.37 -6.95
CA ALA A 16 12.05 23.56 -5.73
C ALA A 16 10.74 23.73 -4.93
N PRO A 17 9.90 22.69 -4.81
CA PRO A 17 8.66 22.80 -4.06
C PRO A 17 8.98 22.95 -2.58
N THR A 18 8.57 24.07 -1.99
CA THR A 18 8.57 24.24 -0.53
C THR A 18 7.37 23.48 0.04
N ARG A 19 7.61 22.61 1.03
CA ARG A 19 6.60 21.88 1.84
C ARG A 19 5.54 22.79 2.53
N ALA A 20 5.68 24.11 2.37
CA ALA A 20 4.76 25.14 2.82
C ALA A 20 3.50 25.30 1.93
N GLY A 21 3.50 24.80 0.69
CA GLY A 21 2.40 24.97 -0.27
C GLY A 21 1.38 23.82 -0.35
N CYS A 22 1.51 22.81 0.49
CA CYS A 22 0.71 21.59 0.49
C CYS A 22 -0.78 21.89 0.79
N ALA A 23 -1.63 21.99 -0.24
CA ALA A 23 -3.03 22.42 -0.12
C ALA A 23 -3.96 21.36 0.52
N SER A 24 -3.48 20.13 0.71
CA SER A 24 -4.20 19.03 1.37
C SER A 24 -4.40 19.24 2.88
N ARG A 25 -3.58 20.09 3.53
CA ARG A 25 -3.59 20.29 5.00
C ARG A 25 -4.90 20.87 5.56
N THR A 26 -5.82 21.32 4.71
CA THR A 26 -7.14 21.86 5.10
C THR A 26 -8.31 20.95 4.70
N ARG A 27 -8.05 19.80 4.06
CA ARG A 27 -9.08 18.82 3.67
C ARG A 27 -8.93 17.54 4.49
N THR A 28 -9.94 17.22 5.27
CA THR A 28 -10.09 15.90 5.90
C THR A 28 -10.78 14.96 4.92
N VAL A 29 -10.22 13.76 4.76
CA VAL A 29 -10.79 12.70 3.90
C VAL A 29 -11.11 11.51 4.79
N THR A 30 -12.37 11.10 4.81
CA THR A 30 -12.77 9.84 5.44
C THR A 30 -12.56 8.72 4.44
N ALA A 31 -11.78 7.71 4.84
CA ALA A 31 -11.62 6.51 4.03
C ALA A 31 -12.96 5.78 3.89
N ALA A 32 -13.35 5.46 2.65
CA ALA A 32 -14.63 4.80 2.37
C ALA A 32 -14.66 3.31 2.77
N ASN A 33 -13.52 2.74 3.14
CA ASN A 33 -13.31 1.31 3.40
C ASN A 33 -13.46 0.92 4.88
N SER A 34 -13.94 1.81 5.76
CA SER A 34 -14.09 1.48 7.19
C SER A 34 -15.00 0.28 7.42
N GLY A 35 -16.08 0.17 6.65
CA GLY A 35 -16.96 -1.01 6.68
C GLY A 35 -16.28 -2.30 6.20
N ASP A 36 -15.32 -2.20 5.27
CA ASP A 36 -14.61 -3.38 4.75
C ASP A 36 -13.62 -3.95 5.77
N ALA A 37 -12.93 -3.10 6.54
CA ALA A 37 -12.03 -3.53 7.60
C ALA A 37 -12.78 -4.29 8.71
N ASP A 38 -13.97 -3.83 9.08
CA ASP A 38 -14.83 -4.52 10.04
C ASP A 38 -15.30 -5.89 9.51
N LEU A 39 -15.60 -6.00 8.22
CA LEU A 39 -15.95 -7.27 7.58
C LEU A 39 -14.80 -8.28 7.63
N VAL A 40 -13.56 -7.85 7.37
CA VAL A 40 -12.39 -8.73 7.44
C VAL A 40 -12.17 -9.21 8.87
N ARG A 41 -12.32 -8.32 9.87
CA ARG A 41 -12.22 -8.67 11.28
C ARG A 41 -13.26 -9.71 11.68
N ALA A 42 -14.52 -9.48 11.32
CA ALA A 42 -15.62 -10.41 11.59
C ALA A 42 -15.41 -11.77 10.90
N ALA A 43 -14.87 -11.77 9.67
CA ALA A 43 -14.53 -12.99 8.95
C ALA A 43 -13.42 -13.77 9.66
N ARG A 44 -12.38 -13.09 10.15
CA ARG A 44 -11.30 -13.73 10.93
C ARG A 44 -11.81 -14.34 12.22
N GLU A 45 -12.66 -13.63 12.95
CA GLU A 45 -13.31 -14.13 14.17
C GLU A 45 -14.17 -15.37 13.88
N ALA A 46 -14.95 -15.36 12.79
CA ALA A 46 -15.80 -16.49 12.41
C ALA A 46 -15.00 -17.72 11.92
N MET A 47 -13.84 -17.50 11.30
CA MET A 47 -12.99 -18.56 10.73
C MET A 47 -12.07 -19.22 11.76
N GLY A 48 -11.74 -18.53 12.86
CA GLY A 48 -10.87 -19.03 13.92
C GLY A 48 -9.45 -19.30 13.41
N GLU A 49 -9.04 -20.57 13.40
CA GLU A 49 -7.71 -21.01 12.93
C GLU A 49 -7.65 -21.31 11.43
N ARG A 50 -8.77 -21.20 10.70
CA ARG A 50 -8.79 -21.46 9.26
C ARG A 50 -8.15 -20.30 8.50
N PRO A 51 -7.44 -20.57 7.39
CA PRO A 51 -6.81 -19.52 6.60
C PRO A 51 -7.85 -18.60 5.98
N VAL A 52 -7.61 -17.29 6.09
CA VAL A 52 -8.43 -16.21 5.52
C VAL A 52 -7.66 -15.56 4.38
N ILE A 53 -8.20 -15.67 3.18
CA ILE A 53 -7.68 -15.01 1.98
C ILE A 53 -8.58 -13.79 1.70
N VAL A 54 -7.98 -12.60 1.70
CA VAL A 54 -8.69 -11.36 1.41
C VAL A 54 -8.41 -10.94 -0.04
N VAL A 55 -9.47 -10.79 -0.83
CA VAL A 55 -9.39 -10.24 -2.18
C VAL A 55 -9.78 -8.76 -2.12
N LEU A 56 -8.80 -7.89 -2.26
CA LEU A 56 -8.94 -6.44 -2.18
C LEU A 56 -9.07 -5.85 -3.58
N ARG A 57 -10.28 -5.40 -3.94
CA ARG A 57 -10.48 -4.63 -5.17
C ARG A 57 -10.06 -3.17 -4.95
N LEU A 58 -8.98 -2.76 -5.62
CA LEU A 58 -8.41 -1.43 -5.46
C LEU A 58 -8.94 -0.48 -6.53
N HIS A 59 -9.56 0.62 -6.10
CA HIS A 59 -9.78 1.80 -6.94
C HIS A 59 -8.88 2.98 -6.53
N HIS A 60 -8.51 3.04 -5.25
CA HIS A 60 -7.60 4.02 -4.66
C HIS A 60 -6.67 3.31 -3.67
N PRO A 61 -5.44 3.81 -3.41
CA PRO A 61 -4.52 3.19 -2.46
C PRO A 61 -5.12 3.16 -1.04
N PRO A 62 -5.40 1.98 -0.47
CA PRO A 62 -5.89 1.87 0.90
C PRO A 62 -4.73 1.90 1.89
N VAL A 63 -5.05 2.16 3.15
CA VAL A 63 -4.15 1.91 4.27
C VAL A 63 -4.35 0.45 4.70
N LEU A 64 -3.35 -0.42 4.45
CA LEU A 64 -3.45 -1.86 4.70
C LEU A 64 -3.25 -2.27 6.16
N THR A 65 -2.75 -1.36 7.00
CA THR A 65 -2.42 -1.60 8.41
C THR A 65 -3.57 -2.20 9.22
N GLU A 66 -4.82 -1.88 8.86
CA GLU A 66 -6.02 -2.38 9.55
C GLU A 66 -6.47 -3.76 9.07
N ILE A 67 -5.98 -4.23 7.92
CA ILE A 67 -6.43 -5.46 7.26
C ILE A 67 -5.40 -6.58 7.40
N GLU A 68 -4.11 -6.26 7.27
CA GLU A 68 -3.01 -7.23 7.27
C GLU A 68 -3.01 -8.18 8.48
N PRO A 69 -3.25 -7.74 9.73
CA PRO A 69 -3.23 -8.65 10.89
C PRO A 69 -4.30 -9.74 10.87
N TYR A 70 -5.36 -9.57 10.07
CA TYR A 70 -6.50 -10.47 10.01
C TYR A 70 -6.48 -11.38 8.77
N ALA A 71 -5.59 -11.12 7.82
CA ALA A 71 -5.48 -11.83 6.55
C ALA A 71 -4.20 -12.68 6.50
N ASP A 72 -4.33 -13.95 6.13
CA ASP A 72 -3.14 -14.82 5.92
C ASP A 72 -2.59 -14.67 4.50
N ALA A 73 -3.43 -14.24 3.56
CA ALA A 73 -3.01 -13.85 2.22
C ALA A 73 -3.88 -12.71 1.70
N ILE A 74 -3.25 -11.75 1.02
CA ILE A 74 -3.93 -10.62 0.39
C ILE A 74 -3.70 -10.70 -1.13
N LEU A 75 -4.79 -10.74 -1.88
CA LEU A 75 -4.79 -10.66 -3.34
C LEU A 75 -5.39 -9.33 -3.78
N VAL A 76 -4.63 -8.54 -4.51
CA VAL A 76 -5.09 -7.25 -5.04
C VAL A 76 -5.71 -7.44 -6.42
N ASP A 77 -6.96 -7.02 -6.57
CA ASP A 77 -7.71 -6.99 -7.81
C ASP A 77 -7.80 -5.55 -8.33
N LEU A 78 -7.29 -5.31 -9.54
CA LEU A 78 -7.34 -4.01 -10.23
C LEU A 78 -8.43 -3.95 -11.31
N GLY A 79 -9.51 -4.71 -11.16
CA GLY A 79 -10.65 -4.76 -12.08
C GLY A 79 -10.60 -5.94 -13.06
N VAL A 80 -9.97 -7.06 -12.67
CA VAL A 80 -9.96 -8.28 -13.47
C VAL A 80 -11.27 -9.07 -13.33
N SER A 81 -11.46 -10.06 -14.20
CA SER A 81 -12.61 -10.95 -14.11
C SER A 81 -12.54 -11.80 -12.83
N SER A 82 -13.70 -12.09 -12.23
CA SER A 82 -13.76 -12.96 -11.03
C SER A 82 -13.17 -14.35 -11.27
N ARG A 83 -13.24 -14.85 -12.52
CA ARG A 83 -12.62 -16.12 -12.90
C ARG A 83 -11.10 -16.08 -12.74
N SER A 84 -10.47 -14.99 -13.16
CA SER A 84 -9.02 -14.81 -13.04
C SER A 84 -8.56 -14.81 -11.58
N VAL A 85 -9.35 -14.22 -10.69
CA VAL A 85 -9.09 -14.25 -9.24
C VAL A 85 -9.11 -15.69 -8.72
N TRP A 86 -10.11 -16.48 -9.12
CA TRP A 86 -10.20 -17.89 -8.74
C TRP A 86 -9.07 -18.74 -9.30
N ASP A 87 -8.64 -18.50 -10.54
CA ASP A 87 -7.53 -19.23 -11.16
C ASP A 87 -6.21 -19.00 -10.41
N VAL A 88 -5.99 -17.79 -9.89
CA VAL A 88 -4.83 -17.46 -9.04
C VAL A 88 -4.92 -18.16 -7.68
N ILE A 89 -6.08 -18.07 -7.01
CA ILE A 89 -6.30 -18.72 -5.71
C ILE A 89 -6.15 -20.24 -5.82
N ALA A 90 -6.63 -20.83 -6.92
CA ALA A 90 -6.50 -22.26 -7.20
C ALA A 90 -5.06 -22.67 -7.58
N GLY A 91 -4.14 -21.72 -7.77
CA GLY A 91 -2.75 -21.98 -8.15
C GLY A 91 -2.55 -22.35 -9.62
N SER A 92 -3.61 -22.25 -10.44
CA SER A 92 -3.60 -22.49 -11.89
C SER A 92 -2.74 -21.45 -12.64
N TYR A 93 -2.58 -20.26 -12.07
CA TYR A 93 -1.75 -19.19 -12.60
C TYR A 93 -0.87 -18.57 -11.52
N GLU A 94 0.37 -18.24 -11.87
CA GLU A 94 1.31 -17.58 -10.97
C GLU A 94 1.16 -16.05 -11.09
N PRO A 95 0.85 -15.33 -9.99
CA PRO A 95 0.66 -13.89 -10.06
C PRO A 95 1.99 -13.21 -10.40
N SER A 96 1.95 -12.36 -11.43
CA SER A 96 3.06 -11.53 -11.90
C SER A 96 2.72 -10.04 -11.93
N GLY A 97 1.60 -9.68 -11.27
CA GLY A 97 1.15 -8.30 -11.18
C GLY A 97 2.08 -7.46 -10.32
N LEU A 98 2.33 -6.23 -10.77
CA LEU A 98 3.10 -5.24 -10.03
C LEU A 98 2.19 -4.07 -9.66
N LEU A 99 2.40 -3.50 -8.48
CA LEU A 99 1.63 -2.36 -8.00
C LEU A 99 1.88 -1.14 -8.88
N PRO A 100 0.84 -0.52 -9.46
CA PRO A 100 0.99 0.68 -10.30
C PRO A 100 1.17 1.96 -9.47
N LEU A 101 0.99 1.89 -8.15
CA LEU A 101 1.05 3.01 -7.21
C LEU A 101 1.58 2.49 -5.86
N PRO A 102 2.34 3.30 -5.10
CA PRO A 102 2.73 2.95 -3.73
C PRO A 102 1.52 2.93 -2.80
N LEU A 103 1.54 2.04 -1.81
CA LEU A 103 0.53 2.00 -0.76
C LEU A 103 0.95 2.87 0.43
N PRO A 104 0.07 3.76 0.92
CA PRO A 104 0.39 4.64 2.05
C PRO A 104 0.46 3.84 3.37
N ALA A 105 1.42 4.18 4.22
CA ALA A 105 1.60 3.55 5.52
C ALA A 105 0.49 3.87 6.54
N SER A 106 -0.10 5.07 6.45
CA SER A 106 -1.10 5.54 7.40
C SER A 106 -1.96 6.67 6.82
N MET A 107 -3.10 6.96 7.46
CA MET A 107 -3.91 8.15 7.12
C MET A 107 -3.14 9.46 7.32
N GLU A 108 -2.28 9.56 8.32
CA GLU A 108 -1.39 10.72 8.51
C GLU A 108 -0.48 10.94 7.29
N THR A 109 0.00 9.85 6.69
CA THR A 109 0.81 9.92 5.46
C THR A 109 -0.01 10.47 4.30
N VAL A 110 -1.27 10.04 4.18
CA VAL A 110 -2.19 10.51 3.13
C VAL A 110 -2.53 11.99 3.32
N GLU A 111 -2.72 12.44 4.55
CA GLU A 111 -3.02 13.84 4.87
C GLU A 111 -1.79 14.76 4.70
N ALA A 112 -0.59 14.25 4.99
CA ALA A 112 0.66 14.99 4.82
C ALA A 112 1.10 15.12 3.36
N HIS A 113 0.63 14.22 2.49
CA HIS A 113 0.98 14.17 1.07
C HIS A 113 0.62 15.47 0.35
N CYS A 114 1.56 15.98 -0.43
CA CYS A 114 1.33 17.11 -1.32
C CYS A 114 0.87 16.64 -2.70
N GLU A 115 -0.35 17.00 -3.08
CA GLU A 115 -0.95 16.68 -4.39
C GLU A 115 -0.09 17.11 -5.60
N ASP A 116 0.77 18.11 -5.42
CA ASP A 116 1.70 18.61 -6.44
C ASP A 116 3.01 17.80 -6.56
N LEU A 117 3.26 16.86 -5.64
CA LEU A 117 4.47 16.05 -5.61
C LEU A 117 4.16 14.60 -5.96
N GLY A 118 4.81 14.09 -7.01
CA GLY A 118 4.75 12.67 -7.34
C GLY A 118 5.47 11.82 -6.29
N PHE A 119 4.88 10.68 -5.94
CA PHE A 119 5.46 9.68 -5.02
C PHE A 119 5.81 10.21 -3.61
N ASP A 120 5.12 11.24 -3.11
CA ASP A 120 5.32 11.81 -1.77
C ASP A 120 4.56 11.03 -0.67
N TYR A 121 4.75 9.71 -0.64
CA TYR A 121 4.14 8.82 0.35
C TYR A 121 5.21 8.08 1.15
N ALA A 122 5.04 8.03 2.47
CA ALA A 122 5.67 6.98 3.26
C ALA A 122 5.02 5.64 2.89
N VAL A 123 5.83 4.72 2.42
CA VAL A 123 5.39 3.42 1.90
C VAL A 123 5.06 2.46 3.04
N TYR A 124 3.94 1.77 2.92
CA TYR A 124 3.56 0.70 3.84
C TYR A 124 4.57 -0.45 3.78
N THR A 125 5.00 -0.91 4.95
CA THR A 125 5.86 -2.09 5.11
C THR A 125 5.14 -3.09 6.00
N ASP A 126 5.01 -4.34 5.54
CA ASP A 126 4.33 -5.39 6.29
C ASP A 126 5.21 -5.99 7.40
N ALA A 127 4.64 -6.89 8.21
CA ALA A 127 5.36 -7.57 9.28
C ALA A 127 6.51 -8.47 8.79
N ALA A 128 6.48 -8.89 7.52
CA ALA A 128 7.55 -9.67 6.89
C ALA A 128 8.67 -8.79 6.32
N GLY A 129 8.54 -7.46 6.40
CA GLY A 129 9.53 -6.50 5.92
C GLY A 129 9.42 -6.17 4.43
N ASN A 130 8.31 -6.52 3.77
CA ASN A 130 8.08 -6.17 2.37
C ASN A 130 7.53 -4.74 2.27
N SER A 131 8.16 -3.92 1.43
CA SER A 131 7.71 -2.54 1.16
C SER A 131 6.83 -2.51 -0.09
N TYR A 132 5.60 -2.03 0.05
CA TYR A 132 4.57 -1.96 -1.00
C TYR A 132 4.71 -0.68 -1.83
N ASP A 133 5.89 -0.49 -2.41
CA ASP A 133 6.20 0.64 -3.27
C ASP A 133 5.71 0.41 -4.71
N PHE A 134 5.82 1.42 -5.56
CA PHE A 134 5.62 1.29 -6.99
C PHE A 134 6.44 0.11 -7.55
N GLY A 135 5.79 -0.75 -8.33
CA GLY A 135 6.42 -1.91 -8.93
C GLY A 135 6.60 -3.10 -7.98
N TYR A 136 6.13 -3.02 -6.73
CA TYR A 136 6.13 -4.18 -5.83
C TYR A 136 5.13 -5.25 -6.31
N GLY A 137 5.55 -6.51 -6.29
CA GLY A 137 4.72 -7.67 -6.56
C GLY A 137 5.25 -8.88 -5.80
N ALA A 138 4.37 -9.57 -5.08
CA ALA A 138 4.73 -10.77 -4.35
C ALA A 138 4.67 -12.00 -5.28
N GLN A 139 5.75 -12.77 -5.31
CA GLN A 139 5.79 -14.02 -6.07
C GLN A 139 5.27 -15.16 -5.19
N LEU A 140 4.45 -16.04 -5.76
CA LEU A 140 3.92 -17.19 -5.04
C LEU A 140 4.97 -18.31 -5.04
N VAL A 141 5.68 -18.48 -3.91
CA VAL A 141 6.66 -19.56 -3.77
C VAL A 141 5.92 -20.89 -3.59
N ARG A 142 5.89 -21.72 -4.64
CA ARG A 142 5.27 -23.04 -4.58
C ARG A 142 6.05 -23.96 -3.64
N THR A 143 5.52 -24.18 -2.44
CA THR A 143 6.16 -25.07 -1.46
C THR A 143 5.92 -26.55 -1.71
N HIS A 144 4.99 -26.96 -2.58
CA HIS A 144 4.76 -28.37 -2.94
C HIS A 144 4.45 -28.53 -4.44
N GLN A 145 5.47 -28.84 -5.24
CA GLN A 145 5.30 -29.66 -6.45
C GLN A 145 5.95 -31.02 -6.16
N ARG A 146 5.10 -32.04 -5.97
CA ARG A 146 5.46 -33.45 -6.18
C ARG A 146 4.53 -34.00 -7.24
#